data_AF-A0A933G4B7-F1
#
_entry.id   AF-A0A933G4B7-F1
#
_cell.length_a   1.000
_cell.length_b   1.000
_cell.length_c   1.000
_cell.angle_alpha   90.00
_cell.angle_beta   90.00
_cell.angle_gamma   90.00
#
_symmetry.space_group_name_H-M   'P 1'
#
loop_
_entity.id
_entity.type
_entity.pdbx_description
1 polymer ?
#
loop_
_entity_poly.entity_id
_entity_poly.type
_entity_poly.pdbx_seq_one_letter_code
_entity_poly.pdbx_strand_id
1 'polypeptide(L)' 'MWVVYVVEQNRPQNVEPIEWMPLTSEAVEDFEPACVRVDWYVRRWIIEMRMPRPDAETYG' A
#
# COMPACT_ATOMS: atom_id res chain seq x y z
N MET A 1 -10.25 8.43 13.90
CA MET A 1 -9.42 8.30 12.68
C MET A 1 -8.05 7.81 13.11
N TRP A 2 -7.50 6.85 12.38
CA TRP A 2 -6.27 6.15 12.74
C TRP A 2 -5.26 6.22 11.59
N VAL A 3 -3.99 6.01 11.92
CA VAL A 3 -2.87 5.96 10.98
C VAL A 3 -2.01 4.76 11.31
N VAL A 4 -1.52 4.07 10.28
CA VAL A 4 -0.49 3.05 10.43
C VAL A 4 0.77 3.57 9.75
N TYR A 5 1.86 3.69 10.48
CA TYR A 5 3.15 4.06 9.92
C TYR A 5 3.99 2.80 9.68
N VAL A 6 4.47 2.62 8.44
CA VAL A 6 5.18 1.42 8.00
C VAL A 6 6.49 1.83 7.38
N VAL A 7 7.59 1.23 7.86
CA VAL A 7 8.94 1.44 7.32
C VAL A 7 9.63 0.10 7.18
N GLU A 8 10.16 -0.17 5.99
CA GLU A 8 10.98 -1.35 5.71
C GLU A 8 12.28 -1.32 6.53
N GLN A 9 12.49 -2.33 7.38
CA GLN A 9 13.66 -2.40 8.26
C GLN A 9 14.92 -2.91 7.54
N ASN A 10 14.78 -3.92 6.69
CA ASN A 10 15.90 -4.64 6.06
C ASN A 10 15.98 -4.36 4.57
N ARG A 11 15.99 -3.08 4.19
CA ARG A 11 16.09 -2.67 2.79
C ARG A 11 17.42 -3.12 2.16
N PRO A 12 17.45 -3.39 0.84
CA PRO A 12 18.71 -3.54 0.11
C PRO A 12 19.59 -2.29 0.22
N GLN A 13 20.91 -2.48 0.14
CA GLN A 13 21.86 -1.37 0.14
C GLN A 13 21.62 -0.46 -1.07
N ASN A 14 21.67 0.86 -0.87
CA ASN A 14 21.48 1.89 -1.89
C ASN A 14 20.08 1.94 -2.53
N VAL A 15 19.09 1.26 -1.96
CA VAL A 15 17.67 1.41 -2.33
C VAL A 15 16.97 2.24 -1.25
N GLU A 16 16.05 3.13 -1.61
CA GLU A 16 15.23 3.83 -0.60
C GLU A 16 14.23 2.86 0.04
N PRO A 17 14.04 2.87 1.37
CA PRO A 17 13.09 1.98 2.02
C PRO A 17 11.67 2.26 1.55
N ILE A 18 10.84 1.23 1.53
CA ILE A 18 9.40 1.43 1.47
C ILE A 18 8.95 2.13 2.76
N GLU A 19 8.28 3.27 2.61
CA GLU A 19 7.72 4.06 3.70
C GLU A 19 6.28 4.49 3.35
N TRP A 20 5.32 4.10 4.19
CA TRP A 20 3.89 4.39 3.99
C TRP A 20 3.21 4.89 5.26
N MET A 21 2.19 5.73 5.07
CA MET A 21 1.31 6.23 6.13
C MET A 21 -0.18 6.13 5.72
N PRO A 22 -0.74 4.93 5.54
CA PRO A 22 -2.16 4.78 5.27
C PRO A 22 -3.02 5.32 6.43
N LEU A 23 -4.02 6.12 6.07
CA LEU A 23 -5.09 6.56 6.96
C LEU A 23 -6.25 5.58 6.90
N THR A 24 -6.90 5.34 8.03
CA THR A 24 -8.04 4.42 8.10
C THR A 24 -9.09 4.88 9.12
N SER A 25 -10.35 4.56 8.84
CA SER A 25 -11.47 4.71 9.78
C SER A 25 -11.47 3.62 10.85
N GLU A 26 -10.89 2.47 10.54
CA GLU A 26 -10.90 1.30 11.41
C GLU A 26 -9.91 1.42 12.57
N ALA A 27 -10.26 0.86 13.74
CA ALA A 27 -9.38 0.89 14.91
C ALA A 27 -8.10 0.09 14.71
N VAL A 28 -6.99 0.62 15.25
CA VAL A 28 -5.67 0.00 15.27
C VAL A 28 -5.08 0.24 16.66
N GLU A 29 -5.30 -0.70 17.56
CA GLU A 29 -4.88 -0.59 18.97
C GLU A 29 -3.57 -1.33 19.24
N ASP A 30 -3.23 -2.29 18.40
CA ASP A 30 -2.06 -3.15 18.50
C ASP A 30 -1.60 -3.64 17.10
N PHE A 31 -0.60 -4.53 17.12
CA PHE A 31 0.17 -4.89 15.93
C PHE A 31 -0.65 -5.67 14.89
N GLU A 32 -1.45 -6.64 15.32
CA GLU A 32 -2.19 -7.51 14.39
C GLU A 32 -3.24 -6.74 13.56
N PRO A 33 -4.12 -5.89 14.16
CA PRO A 33 -4.97 -4.98 13.42
C PRO A 33 -4.21 -4.03 12.48
N ALA A 34 -3.00 -3.59 12.85
CA ALA A 34 -2.18 -2.77 11.97
C ALA A 34 -1.76 -3.55 10.71
N CYS A 35 -1.27 -4.79 10.88
CA CYS A 35 -0.91 -5.69 9.78
C CYS A 35 -2.07 -5.89 8.80
N VAL A 36 -3.29 -6.10 9.30
CA VAL A 36 -4.48 -6.25 8.45
C VAL A 36 -4.71 -5.03 7.54
N ARG A 37 -4.46 -3.80 8.02
CA ARG A 37 -4.62 -2.58 7.21
C ARG A 37 -3.52 -2.44 6.18
N VAL A 38 -2.30 -2.86 6.51
CA VAL A 38 -1.20 -2.93 5.53
C VAL A 38 -1.55 -3.92 4.41
N ASP A 39 -2.09 -5.09 4.74
CA ASP A 39 -2.52 -6.10 3.76
C ASP A 39 -3.63 -5.57 2.82
N TRP A 40 -4.56 -4.77 3.34
CA TRP A 40 -5.55 -4.09 2.51
C TRP A 40 -4.90 -3.07 1.58
N TYR A 41 -3.97 -2.27 2.09
CA TYR A 41 -3.29 -1.23 1.31
C TYR A 41 -2.44 -1.81 0.18
N VAL A 42 -1.76 -2.95 0.40
CA VAL A 42 -1.00 -3.66 -0.63
C VAL A 42 -1.87 -4.02 -1.85
N ARG A 43 -3.17 -4.29 -1.64
CA ARG A 43 -4.11 -4.62 -2.72
C ARG A 43 -4.46 -3.43 -3.61
N ARG A 44 -4.11 -2.18 -3.24
CA ARG A 44 -4.31 -0.99 -4.08
C ARG A 44 -3.72 -1.19 -5.48
N TRP A 45 -2.56 -1.85 -5.56
CA TRP A 45 -1.83 -2.07 -6.79
C TRP A 45 -2.61 -2.90 -7.84
N ILE A 46 -3.60 -3.70 -7.41
CA ILE A 46 -4.45 -4.47 -8.33
C ILE A 46 -5.17 -3.57 -9.33
N ILE A 47 -5.51 -2.33 -8.93
CA ILE A 47 -6.14 -1.35 -9.81
C ILE A 47 -5.19 -0.99 -10.96
N GLU A 48 -3.92 -0.72 -10.65
CA GLU A 48 -2.90 -0.37 -11.64
C GLU A 48 -2.59 -1.52 -12.59
N MET A 49 -2.59 -2.76 -12.09
CA MET A 49 -2.39 -3.95 -12.91
C MET A 49 -3.56 -4.23 -13.87
N ARG A 50 -4.79 -3.88 -13.49
CA ARG A 50 -6.00 -4.20 -14.25
C ARG A 50 -6.51 -3.03 -15.09
N MET A 51 -6.10 -1.81 -14.77
CA MET A 51 -6.47 -0.64 -15.56
C MET A 51 -5.69 -0.67 -16.88
N PRO A 52 -6.36 -0.59 -18.04
CA PRO A 52 -5.68 -0.40 -19.31
C PRO A 52 -4.83 0.87 -19.22
N ARG A 53 -3.57 0.78 -19.66
CA ARG A 53 -2.77 2.00 -19.76
C ARG A 53 -3.44 2.93 -20.77
N PRO A 54 -3.56 4.23 -20.47
CA PRO A 54 -4.26 5.17 -21.35
C PRO A 54 -3.59 5.35 -22.74
N ASP A 55 -2.39 4.82 -22.94
CA ASP A 55 -1.67 4.76 -24.22
C ASP A 55 -1.85 3.44 -24.98
N ALA A 56 -2.50 2.43 -24.39
CA ALA A 56 -2.91 1.24 -25.09
C ALA A 56 -4.19 1.58 -25.86
N GLU A 57 -4.05 1.78 -27.18
CA GLU A 57 -5.16 1.92 -28.11
C GLU A 57 -6.18 0.80 -27.90
N THR A 58 -7.26 1.07 -27.16
CA THR A 58 -8.39 0.15 -27.05
C THR A 58 -9.68 0.93 -26.77
N TYR A 59 -10.03 1.80 -27.71
CA TYR A 59 -11.42 2.00 -28.13
C TYR A 59 -11.47 1.73 -29.63
N GLY A 60 -11.55 0.44 -29.97
CA GLY A 60 -11.95 -0.05 -31.29
C GLY A 60 -13.34 -0.65 -31.18
#